data_AF-A0A1G4KEJ9-F1
#
_entry.id   AF-A0A1G4KEJ9-F1
#
_cell.length_a   1.000
_cell.length_b   1.000
_cell.length_c   1.000
_cell.angle_alpha   90.00
_cell.angle_beta   90.00
_cell.angle_gamma   90.00
#
_symmetry.space_group_name_H-M   'P 1'
#
loop_
_entity.id
_entity.type
_entity.pdbx_description
1 polymer ?
#
loop_
_entity_poly.entity_id
_entity_poly.type
_entity_poly.pdbx_seq_one_letter_code
_entity_poly.pdbx_strand_id
1 'polypeptide(L)'
;MTARVDSMKNGFLVIPFKLNPSDKVKNGLKDSSDRTDSTEADLVAHYMFMKKHLSKNNEEQNCLFLANLPLLTHAENLKKALAEILEQHGAVAHVSQLLHHDEFGLNDIDLSSLTSDLMSTGSAEEKRFTPRNTALLQFVDSASLENAWSALRKYSQEREKAKLVNWSFESPSMETFTNFYKPLDLDYLKEDIYSHMTLFEQREQQAQEETQSSIVDEDGFTLVVGKNTKSLNSIRKKILNKNPLLKHEKIVKPPTMVDKKAKQDFYRFQLREQKKQEISELLKKFKQDQETIKEMKSKRRFNPYS
;
A
#
# COMPACT_ATOMS: atom_id res chain seq x y z
N MET A 1 -20.97 -35.56 -18.07
CA MET A 1 -21.42 -34.15 -18.06
C MET A 1 -20.64 -33.40 -17.00
N THR A 2 -19.51 -32.80 -17.35
CA THR A 2 -18.82 -31.86 -16.46
C THR A 2 -19.59 -30.55 -16.49
N ALA A 3 -20.19 -30.17 -15.36
CA ALA A 3 -20.88 -28.89 -15.23
C ALA A 3 -19.85 -27.77 -15.38
N ARG A 4 -19.84 -27.09 -16.53
CA ARG A 4 -19.03 -25.88 -16.72
C ARG A 4 -19.69 -24.72 -15.98
N VAL A 5 -18.88 -23.92 -15.31
CA VAL A 5 -19.32 -22.79 -14.48
C VAL A 5 -19.18 -21.52 -15.31
N ASP A 6 -20.29 -20.98 -15.78
CA ASP A 6 -20.30 -19.75 -16.61
C ASP A 6 -20.21 -18.48 -15.74
N SER A 7 -20.77 -18.55 -14.52
CA SER A 7 -20.74 -17.45 -13.56
C SER A 7 -20.56 -17.96 -12.13
N MET A 8 -19.81 -17.18 -11.36
CA MET A 8 -19.57 -17.43 -9.94
C MET A 8 -20.69 -16.84 -9.09
N LYS A 9 -20.87 -17.36 -7.87
CA LYS A 9 -21.94 -16.94 -6.92
C LYS A 9 -21.93 -15.44 -6.62
N ASN A 10 -20.77 -14.79 -6.67
CA ASN A 10 -20.56 -13.37 -6.41
C ASN A 10 -20.80 -12.47 -7.66
N GLY A 11 -21.28 -13.04 -8.76
CA GLY A 11 -21.62 -12.35 -9.99
C GLY A 11 -20.46 -12.11 -10.95
N PHE A 12 -19.32 -12.78 -10.77
CA PHE A 12 -18.22 -12.76 -11.74
C PHE A 12 -18.52 -13.72 -12.90
N LEU A 13 -18.33 -13.23 -14.12
CA LEU A 13 -18.33 -14.06 -15.32
C LEU A 13 -16.99 -14.77 -15.45
N VAL A 14 -17.04 -16.05 -15.82
CA VAL A 14 -15.85 -16.86 -16.07
C VAL A 14 -15.56 -16.80 -17.57
N ILE A 15 -14.41 -16.23 -17.93
CA ILE A 15 -14.02 -16.04 -19.33
C ILE A 15 -12.80 -16.90 -19.62
N PRO A 16 -12.99 -18.03 -20.33
CA PRO A 16 -11.90 -18.90 -20.74
C PRO A 16 -11.17 -18.33 -21.97
N PHE A 17 -9.85 -18.32 -21.91
CA PHE A 17 -8.97 -18.04 -23.02
C PHE A 17 -8.09 -19.25 -23.32
N LYS A 18 -7.90 -19.55 -24.60
CA LYS A 18 -7.00 -20.62 -25.02
C LYS A 18 -5.56 -20.11 -24.98
N LEU A 19 -4.67 -20.88 -24.33
CA LEU A 19 -3.25 -20.54 -24.29
C LEU A 19 -2.52 -20.99 -25.56
N ASN A 20 -1.45 -20.28 -25.89
CA ASN A 20 -0.57 -20.64 -26.99
C ASN A 20 -0.01 -22.06 -26.79
N PRO A 21 0.00 -22.89 -27.85
CA PRO A 21 0.53 -24.25 -27.76
C PRO A 21 2.04 -24.21 -27.50
N SER A 22 2.48 -24.81 -26.40
CA SER A 22 3.91 -25.03 -26.11
C SER A 22 4.27 -26.50 -26.36
N ASP A 23 5.33 -26.75 -27.12
CA ASP A 23 5.76 -28.12 -27.44
C ASP A 23 6.21 -28.89 -26.20
N LYS A 24 6.78 -28.20 -25.19
CA LYS A 24 7.12 -28.80 -23.90
C LYS A 24 5.89 -29.25 -23.12
N VAL A 25 4.83 -28.45 -23.14
CA VAL A 25 3.56 -28.77 -22.48
C VAL A 25 2.88 -29.94 -23.20
N LYS A 26 2.89 -29.95 -24.53
CA LYS A 26 2.37 -31.09 -25.31
C LYS A 26 3.11 -32.40 -25.00
N ASN A 27 4.43 -32.34 -24.86
CA ASN A 27 5.23 -33.53 -24.54
C ASN A 27 5.00 -33.99 -23.08
N GLY A 28 4.95 -33.05 -22.12
CA GLY A 28 4.67 -33.39 -20.72
C GLY A 28 3.25 -33.93 -20.49
N LEU A 29 2.24 -33.49 -21.25
CA LEU A 29 0.90 -34.10 -21.19
C LEU A 29 0.86 -35.50 -21.81
N LYS A 30 1.62 -35.75 -22.90
CA LYS A 30 1.69 -37.07 -23.54
C LYS A 30 2.27 -38.15 -22.61
N ASP A 31 3.27 -37.80 -21.80
CA ASP A 31 3.86 -38.72 -20.82
C ASP A 31 2.89 -39.08 -19.68
N SER A 32 1.81 -38.32 -19.49
CA SER A 32 0.76 -38.60 -18.49
C SER A 32 -0.45 -39.36 -19.05
N SER A 33 -0.59 -39.45 -20.37
CA SER A 33 -1.77 -40.01 -21.04
C SER A 33 -1.51 -41.44 -21.55
N ASP A 34 -1.40 -42.39 -20.61
CA ASP A 34 -1.60 -43.82 -20.88
C ASP A 34 -3.09 -44.20 -20.81
N ARG A 35 -3.99 -43.25 -21.12
CA ARG A 35 -5.44 -43.44 -21.18
C ARG A 35 -5.97 -43.06 -22.56
N THR A 36 -6.43 -44.10 -23.23
CA THR A 36 -7.21 -44.11 -24.46
C THR A 36 -8.29 -43.03 -24.48
N ASP A 37 -8.09 -41.98 -25.29
CA ASP A 37 -9.09 -41.33 -26.17
C ASP A 37 -8.44 -40.10 -26.83
N SER A 38 -7.78 -40.34 -27.96
CA SER A 38 -6.91 -39.42 -28.69
C SER A 38 -7.64 -38.46 -29.64
N THR A 39 -8.74 -37.83 -29.22
CA THR A 39 -9.49 -36.89 -30.09
C THR A 39 -9.73 -35.49 -29.54
N GLU A 40 -9.42 -35.20 -28.28
CA GLU A 40 -9.38 -33.83 -27.78
C GLU A 40 -8.13 -33.67 -26.93
N ALA A 41 -7.02 -33.26 -27.54
CA ALA A 41 -5.88 -32.76 -26.77
C ALA A 41 -6.42 -31.64 -25.88
N ASP A 42 -6.47 -31.89 -24.56
CA ASP A 42 -7.07 -30.99 -23.58
C ASP A 42 -6.52 -29.58 -23.78
N LEU A 43 -7.36 -28.71 -24.35
CA LEU A 43 -7.03 -27.32 -24.59
C LEU A 43 -6.90 -26.65 -23.24
N VAL A 44 -5.64 -26.45 -22.81
CA VAL A 44 -5.33 -25.72 -21.59
C VAL A 44 -5.85 -24.29 -21.75
N ALA A 45 -6.82 -23.94 -20.91
CA ALA A 45 -7.45 -22.64 -20.90
C ALA A 45 -7.05 -21.87 -19.63
N HIS A 46 -6.77 -20.59 -19.79
CA HIS A 46 -6.66 -19.64 -18.69
C HIS A 46 -8.03 -19.03 -18.42
N TYR A 47 -8.41 -18.91 -17.15
CA TYR A 47 -9.71 -18.39 -16.76
C TYR A 47 -9.56 -17.01 -16.12
N MET A 48 -10.09 -15.98 -16.79
CA MET A 48 -10.22 -14.64 -16.23
C MET A 48 -11.61 -14.48 -15.62
N PHE A 49 -11.69 -13.63 -14.59
CA PHE A 49 -12.96 -13.29 -13.96
C PHE A 49 -13.28 -11.83 -14.21
N MET A 50 -14.49 -11.54 -14.69
CA MET A 50 -14.91 -10.17 -14.99
C MET A 50 -16.22 -9.81 -14.31
N LYS A 51 -16.31 -8.58 -13.83
CA LYS A 51 -17.51 -8.01 -13.19
C LYS A 51 -17.65 -6.53 -13.54
N LYS A 52 -18.87 -6.01 -13.63
CA LYS A 52 -19.08 -4.56 -13.73
C LYS A 52 -18.58 -3.86 -12.47
N HIS A 53 -17.76 -2.83 -12.65
CA HIS A 53 -17.28 -1.99 -11.56
C HIS A 53 -18.24 -0.82 -11.36
N LEU A 54 -18.58 -0.55 -10.10
CA LEU A 54 -19.41 0.59 -9.69
C LEU A 54 -18.59 1.41 -8.72
N SER A 55 -18.17 2.61 -9.15
CA SER A 55 -17.43 3.56 -8.32
C SER A 55 -18.12 4.91 -8.32
N LYS A 56 -17.94 5.66 -7.23
CA LYS A 56 -18.31 7.08 -7.16
C LYS A 56 -17.23 7.98 -7.75
N ASN A 57 -16.00 7.47 -7.89
CA ASN A 57 -14.90 8.23 -8.48
C ASN A 57 -15.14 8.40 -9.99
N ASN A 58 -15.01 9.64 -10.49
CA ASN A 58 -15.21 9.99 -11.89
C ASN A 58 -14.20 9.29 -12.81
N GLU A 59 -12.98 9.08 -12.33
CA GLU A 59 -11.92 8.40 -13.10
C GLU A 59 -12.21 6.92 -13.33
N GLU A 60 -13.07 6.32 -12.51
CA GLU A 60 -13.37 4.89 -12.51
C GLU A 60 -14.79 4.57 -13.01
N GLN A 61 -15.43 5.54 -13.64
CA GLN A 61 -16.70 5.32 -14.31
C GLN A 61 -16.52 4.44 -15.54
N ASN A 62 -17.58 3.73 -15.91
CA ASN A 62 -17.62 2.87 -17.10
C ASN A 62 -16.49 1.82 -17.12
N CYS A 63 -16.21 1.18 -15.97
CA CYS A 63 -15.14 0.21 -15.84
C CYS A 63 -15.65 -1.23 -15.67
N LEU A 64 -14.88 -2.20 -16.20
CA LEU A 64 -14.97 -3.61 -15.81
C LEU A 64 -13.85 -3.96 -14.85
N PHE A 65 -14.21 -4.62 -13.75
CA PHE A 65 -13.26 -5.20 -12.81
C PHE A 65 -12.82 -6.58 -13.29
N LEU A 66 -11.53 -6.71 -13.53
CA LEU A 66 -10.87 -7.90 -14.03
C LEU A 66 -10.06 -8.53 -12.90
N ALA A 67 -10.11 -9.86 -12.78
CA ALA A 67 -9.28 -10.61 -11.85
C ALA A 67 -8.65 -11.82 -12.54
N ASN A 68 -7.47 -12.20 -12.04
CA ASN A 68 -6.65 -13.27 -12.59
C ASN A 68 -6.24 -12.98 -14.05
N LEU A 69 -5.61 -11.83 -14.29
CA LEU A 69 -5.11 -11.50 -15.62
C LEU A 69 -3.96 -12.46 -16.00
N PRO A 70 -3.82 -12.82 -17.29
CA PRO A 70 -2.67 -13.54 -17.80
C PRO A 70 -1.35 -12.79 -17.53
N LEU A 71 -0.25 -13.53 -17.57
CA LEU A 71 1.10 -12.97 -17.45
C LEU A 71 1.34 -11.88 -18.52
N LEU A 72 2.06 -10.81 -18.18
CA LEU A 72 2.39 -9.66 -19.05
C LEU A 72 1.19 -9.16 -19.87
N THR A 73 0.08 -8.91 -19.19
CA THR A 73 -1.09 -8.35 -19.86
C THR A 73 -0.88 -6.86 -20.13
N HIS A 74 -0.74 -6.50 -21.40
CA HIS A 74 -0.72 -5.11 -21.84
C HIS A 74 -2.10 -4.66 -22.36
N ALA A 75 -2.34 -3.36 -22.37
CA ALA A 75 -3.60 -2.78 -22.87
C ALA A 75 -3.90 -3.20 -24.32
N GLU A 76 -2.87 -3.36 -25.15
CA GLU A 76 -3.01 -3.78 -26.55
C GLU A 76 -3.48 -5.24 -26.69
N ASN A 77 -2.90 -6.16 -25.91
CA ASN A 77 -3.28 -7.57 -25.93
C ASN A 77 -4.73 -7.75 -25.47
N LEU A 78 -5.12 -7.01 -24.44
CA LEU A 78 -6.48 -7.01 -23.93
C LEU A 78 -7.46 -6.44 -24.98
N LYS A 79 -7.09 -5.35 -25.66
CA LYS A 79 -7.88 -4.78 -26.77
C LYS A 79 -8.05 -5.79 -27.92
N LYS A 80 -6.99 -6.48 -28.33
CA LYS A 80 -7.05 -7.53 -29.37
C LYS A 80 -7.99 -8.67 -28.95
N ALA A 81 -7.80 -9.21 -27.74
CA ALA A 81 -8.61 -10.32 -27.23
C ALA A 81 -10.10 -9.95 -27.10
N LEU A 82 -10.41 -8.73 -26.62
CA LEU A 82 -11.79 -8.27 -26.56
C LEU A 82 -12.38 -8.00 -27.94
N ALA A 83 -11.60 -7.44 -28.87
CA ALA A 83 -12.06 -7.21 -30.24
C ALA A 83 -12.48 -8.54 -30.91
N GLU A 84 -11.69 -9.60 -30.74
CA GLU A 84 -12.05 -10.94 -31.25
C GLU A 84 -13.35 -11.47 -30.65
N ILE A 85 -13.55 -11.33 -29.33
CA ILE A 85 -14.81 -11.75 -28.67
C ILE A 85 -16.00 -10.91 -29.18
N LEU A 86 -15.80 -9.61 -29.34
CA LEU A 86 -16.82 -8.68 -29.81
C LEU A 86 -17.23 -8.96 -31.26
N GLU A 87 -16.26 -9.24 -32.13
CA GLU A 87 -16.48 -9.61 -33.54
C GLU A 87 -17.29 -10.90 -33.66
N GLN A 88 -16.97 -11.92 -32.86
CA GLN A 88 -17.73 -13.19 -32.82
C GLN A 88 -19.21 -13.00 -32.46
N HIS A 89 -19.53 -11.96 -31.67
CA HIS A 89 -20.88 -11.71 -31.17
C HIS A 89 -21.55 -10.47 -31.80
N GLY A 90 -20.93 -9.83 -32.79
CA GLY A 90 -21.46 -8.67 -33.49
C GLY A 90 -21.66 -7.43 -32.61
N ALA A 91 -20.84 -7.26 -31.58
CA ALA A 91 -20.88 -6.11 -30.67
C ALA A 91 -19.74 -5.12 -30.96
N VAL A 92 -19.94 -3.85 -30.62
CA VAL A 92 -18.91 -2.80 -30.75
C VAL A 92 -18.69 -2.17 -29.38
N ALA A 93 -17.42 -2.12 -28.96
CA ALA A 93 -17.02 -1.44 -27.73
C ALA A 93 -15.62 -0.83 -27.87
N HIS A 94 -15.44 0.37 -27.33
CA HIS A 94 -14.17 1.08 -27.34
C HIS A 94 -13.54 1.11 -25.95
N VAL A 95 -12.37 0.48 -25.83
CA VAL A 95 -11.55 0.49 -24.63
C VAL A 95 -10.68 1.75 -24.63
N SER A 96 -10.78 2.53 -23.57
CA SER A 96 -9.93 3.70 -23.32
C SER A 96 -8.56 3.23 -22.82
N GLN A 97 -8.50 2.82 -21.56
CA GLN A 97 -7.26 2.51 -20.85
C GLN A 97 -7.42 1.35 -19.85
N LEU A 98 -6.29 0.78 -19.46
CA LEU A 98 -6.18 -0.21 -18.40
C LEU A 98 -5.65 0.49 -17.16
N LEU A 99 -6.49 0.57 -16.13
CA LEU A 99 -6.20 1.24 -14.86
C LEU A 99 -5.75 0.22 -13.82
N HIS A 100 -4.85 0.66 -12.93
CA HIS A 100 -4.40 -0.07 -11.73
C HIS A 100 -3.85 -1.48 -12.01
N HIS A 101 -3.27 -1.71 -13.18
CA HIS A 101 -2.64 -3.00 -13.48
C HIS A 101 -1.23 -3.04 -12.89
N ASP A 102 -1.11 -3.64 -11.71
CA ASP A 102 0.17 -4.00 -11.10
C ASP A 102 0.27 -5.51 -10.93
N GLU A 103 0.97 -6.13 -11.87
CA GLU A 103 1.20 -7.58 -11.89
C GLU A 103 2.26 -8.00 -10.85
N PHE A 104 3.34 -7.20 -10.76
CA PHE A 104 4.52 -7.53 -9.97
C PHE A 104 4.45 -7.00 -8.53
N GLY A 105 3.52 -6.10 -8.23
CA GLY A 105 3.35 -5.48 -6.91
C GLY A 105 4.45 -4.46 -6.62
N LEU A 106 4.95 -3.77 -7.65
CA LEU A 106 6.01 -2.77 -7.49
C LEU A 106 5.47 -1.44 -6.98
N ASN A 107 4.19 -1.17 -7.25
CA ASN A 107 3.52 0.11 -6.99
C ASN A 107 2.47 -0.01 -5.87
N ASP A 108 2.48 -1.12 -5.10
CA ASP A 108 1.56 -1.35 -3.97
C ASP A 108 1.61 -0.23 -2.92
N ILE A 109 2.81 0.35 -2.70
CA ILE A 109 3.04 1.43 -1.75
C ILE A 109 3.79 2.56 -2.44
N ASP A 110 3.11 3.68 -2.64
CA ASP A 110 3.77 4.90 -3.10
C ASP A 110 4.51 5.58 -1.94
N LEU A 111 5.84 5.46 -1.94
CA LEU A 111 6.72 6.10 -0.97
C LEU A 111 6.77 7.63 -1.14
N SER A 112 6.51 8.13 -2.34
CA SER A 112 6.55 9.56 -2.67
C SER A 112 5.42 10.30 -1.95
N SER A 113 4.17 9.85 -2.10
CA SER A 113 3.01 10.45 -1.40
C SER A 113 3.06 10.27 0.13
N LEU A 114 3.68 9.21 0.64
CA LEU A 114 3.82 9.01 2.09
C LEU A 114 4.73 10.07 2.74
N THR A 115 5.80 10.44 2.04
CA THR A 115 6.83 11.34 2.56
C THR A 115 6.64 12.78 2.13
N SER A 116 6.14 13.01 0.92
CA SER A 116 5.97 14.31 0.29
C SER A 116 4.53 14.54 -0.15
N ASP A 117 4.05 15.76 0.03
CA ASP A 117 2.72 16.16 -0.43
C ASP A 117 2.83 17.03 -1.70
N LEU A 118 4.05 17.28 -2.20
CA LEU A 118 4.34 18.14 -3.35
C LEU A 118 3.79 17.58 -4.66
N MET A 119 3.70 16.25 -4.77
CA MET A 119 3.16 15.57 -5.95
C MET A 119 1.71 15.09 -5.73
N SER A 120 1.13 15.35 -4.55
CA SER A 120 -0.25 14.98 -4.28
C SER A 120 -1.17 15.90 -5.05
N THR A 121 -2.06 15.33 -5.86
CA THR A 121 -2.98 16.09 -6.71
C THR A 121 -4.12 16.76 -5.94
N GLY A 122 -4.13 16.68 -4.60
CA GLY A 122 -5.16 17.26 -3.74
C GLY A 122 -6.52 16.56 -3.83
N SER A 123 -6.72 15.71 -4.84
CA SER A 123 -7.76 14.68 -4.83
C SER A 123 -7.55 13.83 -3.60
N ALA A 124 -8.61 13.58 -2.84
CA ALA A 124 -8.60 12.49 -1.87
C ALA A 124 -8.45 11.21 -2.68
N GLU A 125 -7.21 10.84 -3.01
CA GLU A 125 -6.84 9.53 -3.48
C GLU A 125 -7.26 8.60 -2.34
N GLU A 126 -8.50 8.13 -2.40
CA GLU A 126 -8.94 6.99 -1.63
C GLU A 126 -7.88 5.94 -1.93
N LYS A 127 -6.99 5.67 -0.97
CA LYS A 127 -5.94 4.67 -1.12
C LYS A 127 -6.62 3.38 -1.50
N ARG A 128 -6.65 3.11 -2.79
CA ARG A 128 -7.51 2.08 -3.33
C ARG A 128 -6.77 0.78 -3.11
N PHE A 129 -7.27 0.00 -2.18
CA PHE A 129 -6.76 -1.35 -1.99
C PHE A 129 -7.38 -2.27 -3.05
N THR A 130 -6.75 -2.36 -4.22
CA THR A 130 -7.05 -3.42 -5.18
C THR A 130 -6.33 -4.70 -4.77
N PRO A 131 -7.01 -5.85 -4.71
CA PRO A 131 -6.33 -7.13 -4.54
C PRO A 131 -5.30 -7.35 -5.64
N ARG A 132 -4.21 -8.05 -5.33
CA ARG A 132 -3.16 -8.40 -6.29
C ARG A 132 -3.73 -9.13 -7.51
N ASN A 133 -3.15 -8.87 -8.68
CA ASN A 133 -3.58 -9.44 -9.97
C ASN A 133 -5.05 -9.13 -10.31
N THR A 134 -5.45 -7.88 -10.05
CA THR A 134 -6.71 -7.32 -10.50
C THR A 134 -6.44 -6.04 -11.27
N ALA A 135 -7.35 -5.67 -12.17
CA ALA A 135 -7.23 -4.44 -12.94
C ALA A 135 -8.62 -3.89 -13.26
N LEU A 136 -8.68 -2.61 -13.63
CA LEU A 136 -9.88 -1.98 -14.13
C LEU A 136 -9.73 -1.67 -15.61
N LEU A 137 -10.66 -2.15 -16.41
CA LEU A 137 -10.72 -1.83 -17.83
C LEU A 137 -11.75 -0.73 -18.06
N GLN A 138 -11.29 0.45 -18.46
CA GLN A 138 -12.14 1.59 -18.70
C GLN A 138 -12.60 1.66 -20.16
N PHE A 139 -13.90 1.86 -20.35
CA PHE A 139 -14.53 2.11 -21.64
C PHE A 139 -14.75 3.60 -21.84
N VAL A 140 -14.79 4.02 -23.11
CA VAL A 140 -15.03 5.43 -23.47
C VAL A 140 -16.42 5.88 -23.02
N ASP A 141 -17.42 5.01 -23.18
CA ASP A 141 -18.83 5.29 -22.96
C ASP A 141 -19.54 4.14 -22.24
N SER A 142 -20.69 4.44 -21.64
CA SER A 142 -21.51 3.45 -20.92
C SER A 142 -22.16 2.43 -21.87
N ALA A 143 -22.47 2.81 -23.11
CA ALA A 143 -23.03 1.90 -24.10
C ALA A 143 -22.00 0.85 -24.56
N SER A 144 -20.75 1.24 -24.80
CA SER A 144 -19.64 0.29 -25.03
C SER A 144 -19.49 -0.73 -23.89
N LEU A 145 -19.61 -0.29 -22.63
CA LEU A 145 -19.53 -1.20 -21.49
C LEU A 145 -20.69 -2.22 -21.50
N GLU A 146 -21.92 -1.77 -21.74
CA GLU A 146 -23.09 -2.65 -21.79
C GLU A 146 -23.01 -3.64 -22.96
N ASN A 147 -22.59 -3.17 -24.13
CA ASN A 147 -22.35 -3.99 -25.30
C ASN A 147 -21.29 -5.06 -25.01
N ALA A 148 -20.14 -4.66 -24.47
CA ALA A 148 -19.06 -5.57 -24.10
C ALA A 148 -19.53 -6.58 -23.04
N TRP A 149 -20.24 -6.14 -22.00
CA TRP A 149 -20.77 -7.04 -20.98
C TRP A 149 -21.75 -8.07 -21.54
N SER A 150 -22.63 -7.67 -22.47
CA SER A 150 -23.57 -8.57 -23.10
C SER A 150 -22.87 -9.63 -23.96
N ALA A 151 -21.82 -9.24 -24.69
CA ALA A 151 -20.99 -10.13 -25.49
C ALA A 151 -20.20 -11.09 -24.60
N LEU A 152 -19.54 -10.60 -23.55
CA LEU A 152 -18.81 -11.41 -22.58
C LEU A 152 -19.70 -12.43 -21.88
N ARG A 153 -20.95 -12.07 -21.57
CA ARG A 153 -21.92 -13.00 -20.99
C ARG A 153 -22.28 -14.13 -21.96
N LYS A 154 -22.49 -13.82 -23.24
CA LYS A 154 -22.72 -14.84 -24.28
C LYS A 154 -21.48 -15.73 -24.44
N TYR A 155 -20.30 -15.14 -24.49
CA TYR A 155 -19.04 -15.86 -24.58
C TYR A 155 -18.81 -16.82 -23.41
N SER A 156 -19.15 -16.41 -22.17
CA SER A 156 -19.04 -17.28 -20.99
C SER A 156 -19.95 -18.51 -21.04
N GLN A 157 -21.04 -18.45 -21.81
CA GLN A 157 -22.00 -19.55 -22.00
C GLN A 157 -21.63 -20.44 -23.20
N GLU A 158 -20.64 -20.04 -24.00
CA GLU A 158 -20.22 -20.78 -25.18
C GLU A 158 -19.59 -22.13 -24.76
N ARG A 159 -20.15 -23.21 -25.29
CA ARG A 159 -19.76 -24.58 -24.91
C ARG A 159 -18.67 -25.15 -25.81
N GLU A 160 -18.55 -24.63 -27.02
CA GLU A 160 -17.61 -25.11 -28.01
C GLU A 160 -16.19 -24.61 -27.71
N LYS A 161 -15.30 -25.53 -27.31
CA LYS A 161 -13.88 -25.23 -27.07
C LYS A 161 -13.16 -24.67 -28.32
N ALA A 162 -13.69 -24.93 -29.53
CA ALA A 162 -13.13 -24.47 -30.79
C ALA A 162 -13.33 -22.97 -31.06
N LYS A 163 -14.38 -22.36 -30.47
CA LYS A 163 -14.67 -20.92 -30.59
C LYS A 163 -13.93 -20.07 -29.56
N LEU A 164 -13.17 -20.71 -28.66
CA LEU A 164 -12.39 -19.99 -27.66
C LEU A 164 -11.34 -19.12 -28.33
N VAL A 165 -11.32 -17.85 -27.92
CA VAL A 165 -10.33 -16.87 -28.35
C VAL A 165 -8.96 -17.26 -27.81
N ASN A 166 -7.95 -17.18 -28.69
CA ASN A 166 -6.57 -17.44 -28.32
C ASN A 166 -6.00 -16.20 -27.63
N TRP A 167 -5.44 -16.37 -26.44
CA TRP A 167 -4.67 -15.30 -25.82
C TRP A 167 -3.26 -15.29 -26.38
N SER A 168 -2.99 -14.37 -27.30
CA SER A 168 -1.65 -14.15 -27.83
C SER A 168 -0.77 -13.51 -26.75
N PHE A 169 0.03 -14.32 -26.07
CA PHE A 169 1.10 -13.83 -25.21
C PHE A 169 2.37 -13.63 -26.03
N GLU A 170 2.89 -12.40 -26.04
CA GLU A 170 4.22 -12.11 -26.57
C GLU A 170 5.24 -12.52 -25.51
N SER A 171 5.89 -13.68 -25.73
CA SER A 171 6.92 -14.15 -24.82
C SER A 171 8.15 -13.23 -24.92
N PRO A 172 8.62 -12.64 -23.80
CA PRO A 172 9.83 -11.83 -23.80
C PRO A 172 11.00 -12.60 -24.39
N SER A 173 11.73 -11.97 -25.29
CA SER A 173 12.92 -12.57 -25.88
C SER A 173 14.10 -12.48 -24.90
N MET A 174 15.19 -13.19 -25.22
CA MET A 174 16.45 -13.03 -24.48
C MET A 174 16.97 -11.59 -24.51
N GLU A 175 16.67 -10.85 -25.58
CA GLU A 175 17.01 -9.44 -25.70
C GLU A 175 16.28 -8.60 -24.65
N THR A 176 14.99 -8.85 -24.41
CA THR A 176 14.23 -8.17 -23.36
C THR A 176 14.88 -8.36 -22.00
N PHE A 177 15.34 -9.57 -21.67
CA PHE A 177 16.01 -9.84 -20.40
C PHE A 177 17.40 -9.22 -20.32
N THR A 178 18.19 -9.27 -21.40
CA THR A 178 19.52 -8.64 -21.41
C THR A 178 19.43 -7.12 -21.39
N ASN A 179 18.35 -6.54 -21.92
CA ASN A 179 18.10 -5.09 -21.88
C ASN A 179 17.96 -4.55 -20.45
N PHE A 180 17.47 -5.34 -19.47
CA PHE A 180 17.43 -4.89 -18.07
C PHE A 180 18.81 -4.63 -17.46
N TYR A 181 19.88 -5.20 -18.03
CA TYR A 181 21.26 -4.98 -17.59
C TYR A 181 21.93 -3.82 -18.34
N LYS A 182 21.30 -3.27 -19.38
CA LYS A 182 21.88 -2.14 -20.13
C LYS A 182 21.78 -0.87 -19.26
N PRO A 183 22.80 0.01 -19.32
CA PRO A 183 22.70 1.31 -18.71
C PRO A 183 21.56 2.11 -19.36
N LEU A 184 20.86 2.91 -18.56
CA LEU A 184 19.88 3.86 -19.04
C LEU A 184 20.57 4.89 -19.95
N ASP A 185 19.82 5.38 -20.94
CA ASP A 185 20.32 6.44 -21.81
C ASP A 185 20.54 7.72 -21.00
N LEU A 186 21.75 8.28 -21.10
CA LEU A 186 22.20 9.38 -20.27
C LEU A 186 21.49 10.68 -20.63
N ASP A 187 21.18 10.90 -21.90
CA ASP A 187 20.56 12.14 -22.32
C ASP A 187 19.07 12.17 -21.96
N TYR A 188 18.38 11.04 -22.14
CA TYR A 188 17.04 10.84 -21.59
C TYR A 188 16.99 11.07 -20.07
N LEU A 189 17.91 10.45 -19.32
CA LEU A 189 17.93 10.58 -17.86
C LEU A 189 18.19 12.02 -17.40
N LYS A 190 19.09 12.74 -18.08
CA LYS A 190 19.35 14.16 -17.79
C LYS A 190 18.09 14.98 -18.00
N GLU A 191 17.45 14.86 -19.17
CA GLU A 191 16.25 15.64 -19.50
C GLU A 191 15.10 15.36 -18.52
N ASP A 192 14.87 14.08 -18.21
CA ASP A 192 13.86 13.65 -17.24
C ASP A 192 14.12 14.27 -15.86
N ILE A 193 15.36 14.13 -15.34
CA ILE A 193 15.74 14.72 -14.04
C ILE A 193 15.63 16.24 -14.06
N TYR A 194 16.09 16.92 -15.11
CA TYR A 194 15.98 18.37 -15.20
C TYR A 194 14.52 18.84 -15.20
N SER A 195 13.65 18.17 -15.94
CA SER A 195 12.21 18.46 -15.95
C SER A 195 11.58 18.22 -14.56
N HIS A 196 11.97 17.14 -13.88
CA HIS A 196 11.45 16.81 -12.56
C HIS A 196 11.98 17.76 -11.47
N MET A 197 13.25 18.19 -11.56
CA MET A 197 13.86 19.14 -10.61
C MET A 197 13.28 20.54 -10.77
N THR A 198 13.11 21.03 -12.00
CA THR A 198 12.47 22.34 -12.24
C THR A 198 11.05 22.39 -11.69
N LEU A 199 10.27 21.33 -11.93
CA LEU A 199 8.92 21.21 -11.39
C LEU A 199 8.90 21.10 -9.86
N PHE A 200 9.85 20.36 -9.29
CA PHE A 200 9.99 20.24 -7.84
C PHE A 200 10.34 21.57 -7.18
N GLU A 201 11.31 22.31 -7.73
CA GLU A 201 11.71 23.63 -7.24
C GLU A 201 10.55 24.63 -7.30
N GLN A 202 9.78 24.63 -8.39
CA GLN A 202 8.60 25.47 -8.54
C GLN A 202 7.57 25.18 -7.42
N ARG A 203 7.30 23.91 -7.14
CA ARG A 203 6.34 23.53 -6.08
C ARG A 203 6.88 23.79 -4.68
N GLU A 204 8.18 23.61 -4.44
CA GLU A 204 8.80 23.94 -3.16
C GLU A 204 8.72 25.44 -2.87
N GLN A 205 8.98 26.28 -3.88
CA GLN A 205 8.84 27.73 -3.78
C GLN A 205 7.39 28.13 -3.47
N GLN A 206 6.41 27.58 -4.19
CA GLN A 206 5.00 27.83 -3.93
C GLN A 206 4.59 27.44 -2.50
N ALA A 207 4.99 26.24 -2.04
CA ALA A 207 4.68 25.78 -0.69
C ALA A 207 5.33 26.64 0.40
N GLN A 208 6.53 27.17 0.13
CA GLN A 208 7.23 28.07 1.04
C GLN A 208 6.56 29.45 1.09
N GLU A 209 6.15 29.99 -0.05
CA GLU A 209 5.38 31.24 -0.13
C GLU A 209 4.04 31.13 0.62
N GLU A 210 3.30 30.03 0.41
CA GLU A 210 2.06 29.76 1.14
C GLU A 210 2.31 29.67 2.65
N THR A 211 3.40 29.03 3.08
CA THR A 211 3.77 28.91 4.50
C THR A 211 4.17 30.25 5.13
N GLN A 212 4.85 31.13 4.37
CA GLN A 212 5.31 32.43 4.85
C GLN A 212 4.26 33.53 4.74
N SER A 213 3.26 33.34 3.86
CA SER A 213 2.11 34.22 3.79
C SER A 213 1.42 34.25 5.16
N SER A 214 0.98 35.43 5.58
CA SER A 214 0.30 35.60 6.87
C SER A 214 -1.08 34.96 6.80
N ILE A 215 -1.15 33.65 7.05
CA ILE A 215 -2.41 32.92 7.15
C ILE A 215 -3.08 33.39 8.44
N VAL A 216 -4.15 34.18 8.28
CA VAL A 216 -5.04 34.60 9.35
C VAL A 216 -6.32 33.77 9.24
N ASP A 217 -6.67 33.08 10.32
CA ASP A 217 -7.87 32.24 10.38
C ASP A 217 -9.15 33.09 10.42
N GLU A 218 -10.32 32.46 10.20
CA GLU A 218 -11.64 33.12 10.26
C GLU A 218 -11.91 33.81 11.61
N ASP A 219 -11.34 33.27 12.69
CA ASP A 219 -11.41 33.83 14.05
C ASP A 219 -10.33 34.88 14.34
N GLY A 220 -9.50 35.25 13.36
CA GLY A 220 -8.49 36.30 13.47
C GLY A 220 -7.16 35.88 14.11
N PHE A 221 -6.90 34.59 14.28
CA PHE A 221 -5.61 34.09 14.79
C PHE A 221 -4.57 34.00 13.66
N THR A 222 -3.34 34.42 13.93
CA THR A 222 -2.21 34.30 12.99
C THR A 222 -1.40 33.03 13.28
N LEU A 223 -1.13 32.23 12.26
CA LEU A 223 -0.29 31.03 12.39
C LEU A 223 1.18 31.41 12.63
N VAL A 224 1.74 30.98 13.77
CA VAL A 224 3.17 31.17 14.06
C VAL A 224 3.99 30.12 13.32
N VAL A 225 4.73 30.56 12.31
CA VAL A 225 5.66 29.72 11.53
C VAL A 225 7.11 30.02 11.90
N GLY A 226 7.93 28.98 12.00
CA GLY A 226 9.38 29.14 12.21
C GLY A 226 10.07 29.59 10.92
N LYS A 227 11.08 30.46 11.02
CA LYS A 227 11.82 31.06 9.88
C LYS A 227 12.28 30.06 8.79
N ASN A 228 12.65 28.84 9.17
CA ASN A 228 13.18 27.83 8.26
C ASN A 228 12.16 26.73 7.92
N THR A 229 10.87 26.98 8.17
CA THR A 229 9.82 25.99 7.90
C THR A 229 9.41 26.07 6.45
N LYS A 230 9.52 24.95 5.74
CA LYS A 230 9.31 24.89 4.28
C LYS A 230 7.87 24.54 3.87
N SER A 231 7.11 23.88 4.74
CA SER A 231 5.76 23.40 4.39
C SER A 231 4.86 23.29 5.63
N LEU A 232 3.59 23.65 5.47
CA LEU A 232 2.54 23.50 6.47
C LEU A 232 2.32 22.05 6.92
N ASN A 233 2.38 21.08 5.99
CA ASN A 233 2.21 19.67 6.35
C ASN A 233 3.37 19.14 7.19
N SER A 234 4.59 19.68 7.02
CA SER A 234 5.70 19.39 7.94
C SER A 234 5.39 19.83 9.37
N ILE A 235 4.74 20.98 9.55
CA ILE A 235 4.28 21.47 10.85
C ILE A 235 3.23 20.51 11.43
N ARG A 236 2.21 20.16 10.63
CA ARG A 236 1.15 19.22 11.05
C ARG A 236 1.72 17.87 11.50
N LYS A 237 2.59 17.24 10.68
CA LYS A 237 3.24 15.96 11.01
C LYS A 237 4.09 16.07 12.30
N LYS A 238 4.83 17.18 12.49
CA LYS A 238 5.61 17.43 13.72
C LYS A 238 4.72 17.57 14.96
N ILE A 239 3.59 18.27 14.86
CA ILE A 239 2.64 18.43 15.97
C ILE A 239 2.00 17.08 16.31
N LEU A 240 1.55 16.34 15.28
CA LEU A 240 0.97 15.01 15.45
C LEU A 240 1.95 14.06 16.15
N ASN A 241 3.21 14.01 15.72
CA ASN A 241 4.24 13.13 16.30
C ASN A 241 4.65 13.54 17.74
N LYS A 242 4.43 14.79 18.13
CA LYS A 242 4.65 15.29 19.49
C LYS A 242 3.47 15.00 20.42
N ASN A 243 2.33 14.56 19.90
CA ASN A 243 1.16 14.29 20.71
C ASN A 243 1.43 13.13 21.67
N PRO A 244 1.49 13.36 23.00
CA PRO A 244 1.79 12.32 23.97
C PRO A 244 0.69 11.25 24.04
N LEU A 245 -0.52 11.56 23.58
CA LEU A 245 -1.66 10.63 23.58
C LEU A 245 -1.50 9.50 22.56
N LEU A 246 -0.63 9.67 21.55
CA LEU A 246 -0.39 8.67 20.51
C LEU A 246 0.71 7.67 20.88
N LYS A 247 1.52 7.95 21.91
CA LYS A 247 2.61 7.07 22.34
C LYS A 247 2.07 6.07 23.36
N HIS A 248 1.94 4.80 22.96
CA HIS A 248 1.52 3.67 23.79
C HIS A 248 2.61 3.19 24.77
N GLU A 249 3.58 4.05 25.11
CA GLU A 249 4.61 3.73 26.11
C GLU A 249 4.17 4.22 27.48
N LYS A 250 4.43 3.43 28.52
CA LYS A 250 4.15 3.78 29.92
C LYS A 250 4.72 5.17 30.16
N ILE A 251 3.82 6.13 30.38
CA ILE A 251 4.12 7.53 30.62
C ILE A 251 4.96 7.60 31.91
N VAL A 252 6.28 7.50 31.78
CA VAL A 252 7.18 8.09 32.77
C VAL A 252 6.99 9.58 32.58
N LYS A 253 6.05 10.16 33.34
CA LYS A 253 5.76 11.60 33.28
C LYS A 253 7.11 12.31 33.46
N PRO A 254 7.68 12.94 32.42
CA PRO A 254 8.87 13.73 32.63
C PRO A 254 8.51 14.82 33.64
N PRO A 255 9.41 15.15 34.59
CA PRO A 255 9.10 16.16 35.61
C PRO A 255 8.62 17.42 34.89
N THR A 256 7.37 17.78 35.16
CA THR A 256 6.68 18.90 34.53
C THR A 256 7.49 20.17 34.77
N MET A 257 7.36 21.22 33.96
CA MET A 257 8.04 22.49 34.28
C MET A 257 7.64 23.03 35.66
N VAL A 258 6.44 22.67 36.12
CA VAL A 258 5.98 22.90 37.49
C VAL A 258 6.83 22.12 38.49
N ASP A 259 7.10 20.82 38.27
CA ASP A 259 7.97 20.02 39.14
C ASP A 259 9.43 20.50 39.12
N LYS A 260 9.92 20.97 37.96
CA LYS A 260 11.29 21.53 37.82
C LYS A 260 11.46 22.87 38.52
N LYS A 261 10.38 23.68 38.56
CA LYS A 261 10.36 24.97 39.26
C LYS A 261 9.78 24.87 40.68
N ALA A 262 9.22 23.71 41.04
CA ALA A 262 8.68 23.45 42.35
C ALA A 262 9.85 23.36 43.32
N LYS A 263 9.97 24.37 44.17
CA LYS A 263 10.88 24.33 45.30
C LYS A 263 10.41 23.21 46.23
N GLN A 264 11.31 22.28 46.54
CA GLN A 264 11.02 21.15 47.40
C GLN A 264 10.92 21.54 48.89
N ASP A 265 11.28 22.78 49.25
CA ASP A 265 11.35 23.22 50.65
C ASP A 265 10.42 24.40 50.97
N PHE A 266 9.54 24.79 50.04
CA PHE A 266 8.73 25.98 50.20
C PHE A 266 7.54 25.76 51.16
N TYR A 267 6.94 24.57 51.14
CA TYR A 267 5.76 24.28 51.92
C TYR A 267 6.09 23.49 53.19
N ARG A 268 5.38 23.80 54.28
CA ARG A 268 5.52 23.13 55.59
C ARG A 268 5.22 21.61 55.54
N PHE A 269 4.47 21.14 54.55
CA PHE A 269 4.24 19.70 54.37
C PHE A 269 5.50 19.00 53.81
N GLN A 270 6.25 19.66 52.92
CA GLN A 270 7.49 19.12 52.36
C GLN A 270 8.58 19.00 53.44
N LEU A 271 8.72 20.04 54.28
CA LEU A 271 9.58 20.00 55.47
C LEU A 271 9.17 18.89 56.46
N ARG A 272 7.87 18.58 56.58
CA ARG A 272 7.39 17.47 57.42
C ARG A 272 7.68 16.12 56.78
N GLU A 273 7.56 15.99 55.47
CA GLU A 273 7.93 14.76 54.76
C GLU A 273 9.43 14.49 54.81
N GLN A 274 10.29 15.49 54.58
CA GLN A 274 11.75 15.33 54.71
C GLN A 274 12.14 14.87 56.11
N LYS A 275 11.62 15.52 57.17
CA LYS A 275 11.88 15.08 58.55
C LYS A 275 11.40 13.66 58.81
N LYS A 276 10.26 13.25 58.26
CA LYS A 276 9.78 11.86 58.36
C LYS A 276 10.71 10.89 57.64
N GLN A 277 11.21 11.25 56.46
CA GLN A 277 12.17 10.45 55.69
C GLN A 277 13.50 10.31 56.45
N GLU A 278 14.06 11.40 56.97
CA GLU A 278 15.28 11.39 57.78
C GLU A 278 15.15 10.50 59.03
N ILE A 279 14.03 10.63 59.76
CA ILE A 279 13.75 9.78 60.93
C ILE A 279 13.64 8.31 60.50
N SER A 280 12.94 8.03 59.40
CA SER A 280 12.83 6.68 58.86
C SER A 280 14.20 6.10 58.45
N GLU A 281 15.08 6.90 57.85
CA GLU A 281 16.44 6.48 57.50
C GLU A 281 17.30 6.20 58.74
N LEU A 282 17.21 7.04 59.78
CA LEU A 282 17.89 6.81 61.05
C LEU A 282 17.42 5.50 61.71
N LEU A 283 16.11 5.23 61.70
CA LEU A 283 15.57 3.97 62.21
C LEU A 283 16.05 2.77 61.39
N LYS A 284 16.19 2.91 60.06
CA LYS A 284 16.75 1.85 59.20
C LYS A 284 18.23 1.60 59.52
N LYS A 285 19.04 2.65 59.63
CA LYS A 285 20.47 2.54 59.99
C LYS A 285 20.64 1.91 61.37
N PHE A 286 19.84 2.33 62.35
CA PHE A 286 19.87 1.75 63.69
C PHE A 286 19.53 0.25 63.69
N LYS A 287 18.54 -0.18 62.90
CA LYS A 287 18.24 -1.61 62.75
C LYS A 287 19.39 -2.37 62.09
N GLN A 288 20.02 -1.80 61.07
CA GLN A 288 21.22 -2.38 60.45
C GLN A 288 22.38 -2.48 61.44
N ASP A 289 22.61 -1.45 62.27
CA ASP A 289 23.65 -1.47 63.30
C ASP A 289 23.33 -2.50 64.39
N GLN A 290 22.07 -2.67 64.77
CA GLN A 290 21.67 -3.74 65.68
C GLN A 290 21.92 -5.14 65.09
N GLU A 291 21.62 -5.33 63.81
CA GLU A 291 21.88 -6.59 63.10
C GLU A 291 23.38 -6.88 63.01
N THR A 292 24.20 -5.89 62.65
CA THR A 292 25.66 -6.05 62.58
C THR A 292 26.26 -6.33 63.96
N ILE A 293 25.80 -5.67 65.03
CA ILE A 293 26.21 -5.97 66.40
C ILE A 293 25.80 -7.39 66.80
N LYS A 294 24.59 -7.84 66.43
CA LYS A 294 24.13 -9.21 66.69
C LYS A 294 25.03 -10.24 66.01
N GLU A 295 25.44 -9.99 64.77
CA GLU A 295 26.40 -10.82 64.05
C GLU A 295 27.80 -10.80 64.68
N MET A 296 28.29 -9.64 65.13
CA MET A 296 29.60 -9.53 65.78
C MET A 296 29.60 -10.24 67.15
N LYS A 297 28.50 -10.18 67.89
CA LYS A 297 28.29 -10.93 69.13
C LYS A 297 28.24 -12.44 68.88
N SER A 298 27.53 -12.91 67.85
CA SER A 298 27.53 -14.35 67.51
C SER A 298 28.91 -14.85 67.08
N LYS A 299 29.69 -14.00 66.40
CA LYS A 299 31.08 -14.29 66.01
C LYS A 299 32.09 -14.08 67.16
N ARG A 300 31.66 -13.70 68.38
CA ARG A 300 32.50 -13.38 69.55
C ARG A 300 33.59 -12.32 69.29
N ARG A 301 33.36 -11.41 68.35
CA ARG A 301 34.32 -10.34 67.95
C ARG A 301 33.88 -8.94 68.37
N PHE A 302 32.82 -8.83 69.18
CA PHE A 302 32.31 -7.55 69.67
C PHE A 302 33.09 -7.07 70.89
N ASN A 303 33.82 -5.95 70.79
CA ASN A 303 34.50 -5.29 71.91
C ASN A 303 33.94 -3.87 72.12
N PRO A 304 33.23 -3.60 73.22
CA PRO A 304 32.55 -2.32 73.44
C PRO A 304 33.42 -1.19 74.02
N TYR A 305 34.68 -1.45 74.42
CA TYR A 305 35.53 -0.48 75.11
C TYR A 305 36.93 -0.32 74.49
N SER A 306 37.08 -0.66 73.21
CA SER A 306 38.30 -0.38 72.44
C SER A 306 38.12 0.80 71.51
#